data_AF-A0A0A1VHD4-F1
#
_entry.id   AF-A0A0A1VHD4-F1
#
_cell.length_a   1.000
_cell.length_b   1.000
_cell.length_c   1.000
_cell.angle_alpha   90.00
_cell.angle_beta   90.00
_cell.angle_gamma   90.00
#
_symmetry.space_group_name_H-M   'P 1'
#
loop_
_entity.id
_entity.type
_entity.pdbx_description
1 polymer ?
#
loop_
_entity_poly.entity_id
_entity_poly.type
_entity_poly.pdbx_seq_one_letter_code
_entity_poly.pdbx_strand_id
1 'polypeptide(L)'
;MATSQVETVSTGADKAKLFAAVALVLASVAGFYLLSKQGVLVQWSALIVGLVAAAAVFLVSEQGRQFIGFARDAWREVKKVVWPTRKETLQMTGYVFAFVVVMALFLWLTDKTLEWVLYDLILGWRK
;
A
#
# COMPACT_ATOMS: atom_id res chain seq x y z
N MET A 1 -22.93 4.34 -24.29
CA MET A 1 -22.75 5.47 -23.35
C MET A 1 -21.39 6.07 -23.64
N ALA A 2 -21.34 7.30 -24.15
CA ALA A 2 -20.08 7.97 -24.45
C ALA A 2 -19.30 8.22 -23.15
N THR A 3 -18.09 7.68 -23.04
CA THR A 3 -17.16 8.02 -21.96
C THR A 3 -16.75 9.47 -22.16
N SER A 4 -17.41 10.41 -21.49
CA SER A 4 -16.98 11.80 -21.45
C SER A 4 -15.59 11.84 -20.82
N GLN A 5 -14.58 12.06 -21.66
CA GLN A 5 -13.22 12.37 -21.23
C GLN A 5 -13.32 13.60 -20.35
N VAL A 6 -13.13 13.44 -19.04
CA VAL A 6 -13.01 14.57 -18.12
C VAL A 6 -11.70 15.24 -18.46
N GLU A 7 -11.75 16.21 -19.36
CA GLU A 7 -10.65 17.13 -19.62
C GLU A 7 -10.48 17.95 -18.35
N THR A 8 -9.61 17.49 -17.45
CA THR A 8 -9.20 18.27 -16.29
C THR A 8 -8.40 19.45 -16.82
N VAL A 9 -9.08 20.57 -17.04
CA VAL A 9 -8.44 21.85 -17.36
C VAL A 9 -7.70 22.29 -16.10
N SER A 10 -6.54 21.65 -15.86
CA SER A 10 -5.68 21.96 -14.73
C SER A 10 -5.20 23.39 -14.96
N THR A 11 -5.83 24.33 -14.25
CA THR A 11 -5.48 25.73 -14.38
C THR A 11 -4.04 25.88 -13.92
N GLY A 12 -3.24 26.72 -14.59
CA GLY A 12 -1.84 26.95 -14.20
C GLY A 12 -1.67 27.27 -12.70
N ALA A 13 -2.70 27.90 -12.11
CA ALA A 13 -2.81 28.16 -10.68
C ALA A 13 -2.86 26.90 -9.79
N ASP A 14 -3.51 25.81 -10.21
CA ASP A 14 -3.60 24.58 -9.40
C ASP A 14 -2.31 23.77 -9.47
N LYS A 15 -1.64 23.76 -10.63
CA LYS A 15 -0.25 23.26 -10.72
C LYS A 15 0.67 24.08 -9.81
N ALA A 16 0.54 25.40 -9.80
CA ALA A 16 1.34 26.28 -8.94
C ALA A 16 1.12 25.99 -7.44
N LYS A 17 -0.12 25.75 -6.99
CA LYS A 17 -0.40 25.34 -5.60
C LYS A 17 0.26 23.99 -5.26
N LEU A 18 0.25 23.05 -6.18
CA LEU A 18 0.91 21.75 -6.01
C LEU A 18 2.44 21.90 -5.87
N PHE A 19 3.06 22.66 -6.76
CA PHE A 19 4.49 22.98 -6.65
C PHE A 19 4.81 23.74 -5.36
N ALA A 20 3.95 24.68 -4.96
CA ALA A 20 4.08 25.41 -3.70
C ALA A 20 3.99 24.48 -2.49
N ALA A 21 3.08 23.50 -2.49
CA ALA A 21 2.99 22.51 -1.42
C ALA A 21 4.28 21.67 -1.32
N VAL A 22 4.81 21.20 -2.45
CA VAL A 22 6.10 20.47 -2.49
C VAL A 22 7.25 21.34 -2.00
N ALA A 23 7.31 22.59 -2.45
CA ALA A 23 8.33 23.54 -2.02
C ALA A 23 8.25 23.83 -0.51
N LEU A 24 7.04 23.94 0.05
CA LEU A 24 6.83 24.10 1.49
C LEU A 24 7.29 22.89 2.31
N VAL A 25 7.07 21.67 1.81
CA VAL A 25 7.62 20.46 2.45
C VAL A 25 9.14 20.49 2.44
N LEU A 26 9.76 20.79 1.30
CA LEU A 26 11.22 20.89 1.20
C LEU A 26 11.78 21.99 2.11
N ALA A 27 11.11 23.15 2.16
CA ALA A 27 11.48 24.26 3.04
C ALA A 27 11.32 23.88 4.53
N SER A 28 10.28 23.13 4.89
CA SER A 28 10.07 22.62 6.24
C SER A 28 11.18 21.67 6.68
N VAL A 29 11.57 20.74 5.80
CA VAL A 29 12.68 19.81 6.05
C VAL A 29 14.02 20.55 6.11
N ALA A 30 14.28 21.48 5.20
CA ALA A 30 15.47 22.32 5.25
C ALA A 30 15.53 23.16 6.54
N GLY A 31 14.39 23.74 6.95
CA GLY A 31 14.24 24.47 8.20
C GLY A 31 14.58 23.61 9.41
N PHE A 32 14.14 22.35 9.45
CA PHE A 32 14.50 21.40 10.50
C PHE A 32 16.02 21.20 10.61
N TYR A 33 16.75 21.05 9.50
CA TYR A 33 18.20 20.89 9.53
C TYR A 33 18.94 22.18 9.89
N LEU A 34 18.48 23.34 9.40
CA LEU A 34 19.11 24.64 9.66
C LEU A 34 18.91 25.12 11.10
N LEU A 35 17.75 24.82 11.71
CA LEU A 35 17.45 25.16 13.11
C LEU A 35 18.00 24.17 14.14
N SER A 36 18.76 23.16 13.70
CA SER A 36 19.40 22.16 14.58
C SER A 36 20.23 22.77 15.72
N LYS A 37 20.78 23.98 15.52
CA LYS A 37 21.57 24.70 16.53
C LYS A 37 20.74 25.39 17.62
N GLN A 38 19.44 25.61 17.40
CA GLN A 38 18.57 26.38 18.30
C GLN A 38 17.79 25.51 19.30
N GLY A 39 17.99 24.18 19.25
CA GLY A 39 17.39 23.22 20.16
C GLY A 39 16.24 22.41 19.57
N VAL A 40 16.02 21.22 20.14
CA VAL A 40 15.10 20.20 19.61
C VAL A 40 13.66 20.72 19.49
N LEU A 41 13.17 21.48 20.46
CA LEU A 41 11.79 21.97 20.48
C LEU A 41 11.47 22.90 19.28
N VAL A 42 12.38 23.82 18.94
CA VAL A 42 12.20 24.79 17.85
C VAL A 42 12.28 24.09 16.49
N GLN A 43 13.17 23.12 16.38
CA GLN A 43 13.35 22.31 15.18
C GLN A 43 12.09 21.49 14.86
N TRP A 44 11.51 20.80 15.84
CA TRP A 44 10.28 20.01 15.65
C TRP A 44 9.07 20.91 15.41
N SER A 45 8.95 22.06 16.09
CA SER A 45 7.82 22.97 15.87
C SER A 45 7.86 23.59 14.47
N ALA A 46 9.02 24.01 13.98
CA ALA A 46 9.18 24.52 12.61
C ALA A 46 8.82 23.48 11.55
N LEU A 47 9.20 22.22 11.77
CA LEU A 47 8.83 21.11 10.89
C LEU A 47 7.31 20.89 10.88
N ILE A 48 6.70 20.76 12.06
CA ILE A 48 5.25 20.51 12.16
C ILE A 48 4.45 21.66 11.52
N VAL A 49 4.79 22.92 11.82
CA VAL A 49 4.11 24.09 11.25
C VAL A 49 4.27 24.12 9.72
N GLY A 50 5.48 23.87 9.20
CA GLY A 50 5.73 23.83 7.77
C GLY A 50 4.97 22.72 7.05
N LEU A 51 4.91 21.52 7.64
CA LEU A 51 4.12 20.40 7.10
C LEU A 51 2.61 20.68 7.14
N VAL A 52 2.10 21.30 8.21
CA VAL A 52 0.70 21.70 8.30
C VAL A 52 0.35 22.73 7.24
N ALA A 53 1.22 23.72 7.02
CA ALA A 53 1.05 24.70 5.95
C ALA A 53 1.05 24.05 4.56
N ALA A 54 2.00 23.14 4.29
CA ALA A 54 2.04 22.40 3.04
C ALA A 54 0.78 21.55 2.81
N ALA A 55 0.30 20.87 3.85
CA ALA A 55 -0.93 20.09 3.81
C ALA A 55 -2.15 20.97 3.54
N ALA A 56 -2.25 22.14 4.18
CA ALA A 56 -3.33 23.09 3.93
C ALA A 56 -3.35 23.56 2.46
N VAL A 57 -2.18 23.91 1.90
CA VAL A 57 -2.05 24.29 0.49
C VAL A 57 -2.43 23.14 -0.45
N PHE A 58 -2.00 21.91 -0.12
CA PHE A 58 -2.35 20.72 -0.90
C PHE A 58 -3.85 20.44 -0.87
N LEU A 59 -4.51 20.49 0.30
CA LEU A 59 -5.95 20.20 0.43
C LEU A 59 -6.84 21.24 -0.26
N VAL A 60 -6.35 22.48 -0.42
CA VAL A 60 -7.05 23.55 -1.15
C VAL A 60 -6.89 23.40 -2.68
N SER A 61 -5.84 22.69 -3.15
CA SER A 61 -5.63 22.41 -4.57
C SER A 61 -6.72 21.49 -5.16
N GLU A 62 -6.89 21.54 -6.47
CA GLU A 62 -7.85 20.69 -7.19
C GLU A 62 -7.63 19.20 -6.91
N GLN A 63 -6.36 18.75 -6.93
CA GLN A 63 -5.97 17.37 -6.65
C GLN A 63 -6.26 16.97 -5.20
N GLY A 64 -6.03 17.87 -4.24
CA GLY A 64 -6.36 17.62 -2.83
C GLY A 64 -7.87 17.47 -2.60
N ARG A 65 -8.69 18.30 -3.27
CA ARG A 65 -10.16 18.19 -3.21
C ARG A 65 -10.66 16.90 -3.86
N GLN A 66 -10.10 16.52 -5.01
CA GLN A 66 -10.41 15.25 -5.68
C GLN A 66 -10.05 14.06 -4.77
N PHE A 67 -8.88 14.10 -4.11
CA PHE A 67 -8.47 13.07 -3.15
C PHE A 67 -9.45 12.95 -1.97
N ILE A 68 -9.90 14.06 -1.39
CA ILE A 68 -10.92 14.03 -0.32
C ILE A 68 -12.23 13.42 -0.82
N GLY A 69 -12.67 13.78 -2.04
CA GLY A 69 -13.85 13.18 -2.68
C GLY A 69 -13.71 11.67 -2.81
N PHE A 70 -12.61 11.23 -3.41
CA PHE A 70 -12.28 9.81 -3.56
C PHE A 70 -12.22 9.08 -2.22
N ALA A 71 -11.59 9.65 -1.19
CA ALA A 71 -11.50 9.04 0.13
C ALA A 71 -12.88 8.87 0.79
N ARG A 72 -13.78 9.85 0.62
CA ARG A 72 -15.16 9.76 1.11
C ARG A 72 -15.94 8.65 0.39
N ASP A 73 -15.77 8.53 -0.92
CA ASP A 73 -16.44 7.51 -1.72
C ASP A 73 -15.87 6.11 -1.42
N ALA A 74 -14.55 5.98 -1.26
CA ALA A 74 -13.91 4.75 -0.81
C ALA A 74 -14.42 4.33 0.59
N TRP A 75 -14.57 5.27 1.52
CA TRP A 75 -15.12 4.99 2.85
C TRP A 75 -16.58 4.50 2.80
N ARG A 76 -17.40 5.10 1.92
CA ARG A 76 -18.78 4.64 1.68
C ARG A 76 -18.79 3.22 1.11
N GLU A 77 -17.86 2.89 0.23
CA GLU A 77 -17.77 1.55 -0.35
C GLU A 77 -17.28 0.51 0.67
N VAL A 78 -16.30 0.86 1.50
CA VAL A 78 -15.85 0.01 2.60
C VAL A 78 -16.99 -0.30 3.57
N LYS A 79 -17.91 0.63 3.82
CA LYS A 79 -19.11 0.37 4.64
C LYS A 79 -20.08 -0.64 4.01
N LYS A 80 -20.05 -0.81 2.69
CA LYS A 80 -20.86 -1.82 1.99
C LYS A 80 -20.22 -3.22 2.04
N VAL A 81 -18.95 -3.32 2.46
CA VAL A 81 -18.28 -4.61 2.61
C VAL A 81 -18.91 -5.37 3.76
N VAL A 82 -19.62 -6.44 3.40
CA VAL A 82 -20.14 -7.40 4.38
C VAL A 82 -18.98 -8.28 4.81
N TRP A 83 -18.52 -8.09 6.04
CA TRP A 83 -17.45 -8.92 6.58
C TRP A 83 -17.97 -10.34 6.85
N PRO A 84 -17.22 -11.37 6.40
CA PRO A 84 -17.65 -12.76 6.57
C PRO A 84 -17.76 -13.10 8.05
N THR A 85 -18.73 -13.94 8.37
CA THR A 85 -18.89 -14.50 9.71
C THR A 85 -17.71 -15.41 10.04
N ARG A 86 -17.43 -15.63 11.34
CA ARG A 86 -16.37 -16.56 11.77
C ARG A 86 -16.48 -17.95 11.14
N LYS A 87 -17.71 -18.41 10.88
CA LYS A 87 -17.97 -19.71 10.24
C LYS A 87 -17.52 -19.72 8.77
N GLU A 88 -17.87 -18.69 8.01
CA GLU A 88 -17.46 -18.56 6.60
C GLU A 88 -15.94 -18.43 6.47
N THR A 89 -15.31 -17.61 7.32
CA THR A 89 -13.85 -17.46 7.35
C THR A 89 -13.15 -18.79 7.63
N LEU A 90 -13.65 -19.55 8.62
CA LEU A 90 -13.08 -20.87 8.94
C LEU A 90 -13.32 -21.88 7.82
N GLN A 91 -14.47 -21.84 7.16
CA GLN A 91 -14.77 -22.71 6.03
C GLN A 91 -13.83 -22.45 4.85
N MET A 92 -13.64 -21.18 4.47
CA MET A 92 -12.71 -20.80 3.41
C MET A 92 -11.26 -21.16 3.76
N THR A 93 -10.85 -20.89 5.01
CA THR A 93 -9.52 -21.29 5.51
C THR A 93 -9.35 -22.81 5.46
N GLY A 94 -10.39 -23.56 5.84
CA GLY A 94 -10.41 -25.02 5.77
C GLY A 94 -10.26 -25.56 4.35
N TYR A 95 -10.91 -24.93 3.36
CA TYR A 95 -10.73 -25.28 1.94
C TYR A 95 -9.28 -25.10 1.48
N VAL A 96 -8.67 -23.96 1.82
CA VAL A 96 -7.26 -23.71 1.50
C VAL A 96 -6.35 -24.72 2.20
N PHE A 97 -6.61 -25.01 3.48
CA PHE A 97 -5.82 -25.97 4.24
C PHE A 97 -5.89 -27.39 3.64
N ALA A 98 -7.10 -27.86 3.30
CA ALA A 98 -7.29 -29.15 2.65
C ALA A 98 -6.54 -29.22 1.30
N PHE A 99 -6.62 -28.16 0.48
CA PHE A 99 -5.88 -28.08 -0.78
C PHE A 99 -4.36 -28.18 -0.57
N VAL A 100 -3.82 -27.43 0.40
CA VAL A 100 -2.38 -27.46 0.73
C VAL A 100 -1.95 -28.83 1.22
N VAL A 101 -2.75 -29.51 2.05
CA VAL A 101 -2.44 -30.88 2.51
C VAL A 101 -2.38 -31.86 1.35
N VAL A 102 -3.32 -31.79 0.40
CA VAL A 102 -3.30 -32.65 -0.79
C VAL A 102 -2.05 -32.40 -1.63
N MET A 103 -1.67 -31.14 -1.84
CA MET A 103 -0.44 -30.78 -2.56
C MET A 103 0.82 -31.23 -1.83
N ALA A 104 0.87 -31.09 -0.51
CA ALA A 104 1.99 -31.56 0.29
C ALA A 104 2.15 -33.09 0.20
N LEU A 105 1.04 -33.84 0.26
CA LEU A 105 1.06 -35.30 0.09
C LEU A 105 1.49 -35.71 -1.33
N PHE A 106 1.02 -35.01 -2.36
CA PHE A 106 1.39 -35.26 -3.74
C PHE A 106 2.89 -35.02 -3.98
N LEU A 107 3.42 -33.89 -3.51
CA LEU A 107 4.84 -33.59 -3.61
C LEU A 107 5.67 -34.59 -2.80
N TRP A 108 5.26 -34.92 -1.58
CA TRP A 108 5.93 -35.93 -0.76
C TRP A 108 6.01 -37.29 -1.45
N LEU A 109 4.91 -37.74 -2.08
CA LEU A 109 4.88 -38.99 -2.85
C LEU A 109 5.82 -38.92 -4.06
N THR A 110 5.81 -37.80 -4.78
CA THR A 110 6.66 -37.56 -5.94
C THR A 110 8.13 -37.59 -5.53
N ASP A 111 8.50 -36.87 -4.47
CA ASP A 111 9.86 -36.83 -3.93
C ASP A 111 10.32 -38.22 -3.49
N LYS A 112 9.46 -39.01 -2.84
CA LYS A 112 9.77 -40.40 -2.46
C LYS A 112 9.93 -41.33 -3.66
N THR A 113 9.13 -41.13 -4.69
CA THR A 113 9.24 -41.90 -5.94
C THR A 113 10.53 -41.55 -6.67
N LEU A 114 10.87 -40.27 -6.75
CA LEU A 114 12.13 -39.79 -7.33
C LEU A 114 13.33 -40.27 -6.51
N GLU A 115 13.28 -40.20 -5.18
CA GLU A 115 14.28 -40.74 -4.27
C GLU A 115 14.54 -42.22 -4.58
N TRP A 116 13.49 -43.03 -4.62
CA TRP A 116 13.58 -44.45 -4.91
C TRP A 116 14.19 -44.72 -6.30
N VAL A 117 13.68 -44.06 -7.35
CA VAL A 117 14.19 -44.24 -8.72
C VAL A 117 15.66 -43.81 -8.81
N LEU A 118 16.03 -42.65 -8.28
CA LEU A 118 17.41 -42.17 -8.40
C LEU A 118 18.39 -43.04 -7.60
N TYR A 119 18.07 -43.40 -6.35
CA TYR A 119 18.99 -44.15 -5.50
C TYR A 119 19.08 -45.64 -5.83
N ASP A 120 17.96 -46.30 -6.11
CA ASP A 120 17.95 -47.75 -6.37
C ASP A 120 18.23 -48.09 -7.84
N LEU A 121 17.74 -47.29 -8.81
CA LEU A 121 17.89 -47.61 -10.24
C LEU A 121 19.16 -47.03 -10.85
N ILE A 122 19.49 -45.77 -10.53
CA ILE A 122 20.61 -45.06 -11.18
C ILE A 122 21.90 -45.19 -10.38
N LEU A 123 21.86 -44.95 -9.06
CA LEU A 123 23.08 -44.97 -8.25
C LEU A 123 23.50 -46.36 -7.78
N GLY A 124 22.60 -47.35 -7.79
CA GLY A 124 22.91 -48.76 -7.47
C GLY A 124 23.61 -49.00 -6.13
N TRP A 125 23.48 -48.05 -5.18
CA TRP A 125 24.36 -48.00 -4.00
C TRP A 125 23.81 -48.77 -2.79
N ARG A 126 22.51 -49.11 -2.77
CA ARG A 126 21.94 -50.02 -1.77
C ARG A 126 21.93 -51.47 -2.29
N LYS A 127 23.09 -52.11 -2.17
CA LYS A 127 23.19 -53.51 -1.74
C LYS A 127 23.90 -53.54 -0.40
#